data_AF-A0A4U6SSP9-F1
#
_entry.id   AF-A0A4U6SSP9-F1
#
_cell.length_a   1.000
_cell.length_b   1.000
_cell.length_c   1.000
_cell.angle_alpha   90.00
_cell.angle_beta   90.00
_cell.angle_gamma   90.00
#
_symmetry.space_group_name_H-M   'P 1'
#
loop_
_entity.id
_entity.type
_entity.pdbx_description
1 polymer ?
#
loop_
_entity_poly.entity_id
_entity_poly.type
_entity_poly.pdbx_seq_one_letter_code
_entity_poly.pdbx_strand_id
1 'polypeptide(L)'
;MDSGVTPAAEKLCRRCKGSYDPSANTRLSCRFHPSFFVCRRHDDQKRYYELRDGDPPYAAKFYDCCGAEDPDAPGCTTDFHRSYDDAQD
;
A
#
# COMPACT_ATOMS: atom_id res chain seq x y z
N MET A 1 -22.65 28.34 -18.69
CA MET A 1 -23.27 27.35 -17.80
C MET A 1 -22.14 26.48 -17.27
N ASP A 2 -21.38 27.01 -16.32
CA ASP A 2 -20.33 26.26 -15.62
C ASP A 2 -21.01 25.47 -14.51
N SER A 3 -21.09 24.16 -14.70
CA SER A 3 -21.74 23.25 -13.77
C SER A 3 -20.97 23.26 -12.45
N GLY A 4 -21.54 23.93 -11.45
CA GLY A 4 -21.16 23.79 -10.05
C GLY A 4 -21.39 22.35 -9.60
N VAL A 5 -20.42 21.48 -9.87
CA VAL A 5 -20.23 20.24 -9.16
C VAL A 5 -19.76 20.66 -7.77
N THR A 6 -20.68 20.70 -6.81
CA THR A 6 -20.29 20.61 -5.40
C THR A 6 -19.47 19.33 -5.29
N PRO A 7 -18.16 19.39 -5.00
CA PRO A 7 -17.39 18.17 -4.84
C PRO A 7 -18.06 17.40 -3.71
N ALA A 8 -18.57 16.21 -4.03
CA ALA A 8 -18.91 15.24 -3.01
C ALA A 8 -17.68 15.16 -2.11
N ALA A 9 -17.86 15.47 -0.82
CA ALA A 9 -16.74 15.69 0.10
C ALA A 9 -15.70 14.57 -0.07
N GLU A 10 -14.55 14.92 -0.65
CA GLU A 10 -13.51 13.95 -0.97
C GLU A 10 -13.17 13.19 0.31
N LYS A 11 -13.26 11.86 0.27
CA LYS A 11 -13.00 11.04 1.44
C LYS A 11 -11.56 10.56 1.41
N LEU A 12 -10.97 10.41 2.59
CA LEU A 12 -9.65 9.79 2.73
C LEU A 12 -9.79 8.29 2.90
N CYS A 13 -9.06 7.54 2.07
CA CYS A 13 -9.06 6.09 2.16
C CYS A 13 -8.11 5.64 3.27
N ARG A 14 -8.61 4.88 4.24
CA ARG A 14 -7.78 4.36 5.35
C ARG A 14 -6.78 3.28 4.91
N ARG A 15 -6.94 2.71 3.70
CA ARG A 15 -6.07 1.65 3.15
C ARG A 15 -4.90 2.21 2.36
N CYS A 16 -5.18 2.99 1.31
CA CYS A 16 -4.14 3.58 0.46
C CYS A 16 -3.70 4.98 0.90
N LYS A 17 -4.39 5.61 1.87
CA LYS A 17 -4.17 6.98 2.34
C LYS A 17 -4.40 8.08 1.29
N GLY A 18 -4.88 7.73 0.10
CA GLY A 18 -5.27 8.68 -0.94
C GLY A 18 -6.67 9.26 -0.73
N SER A 19 -6.90 10.47 -1.25
CA SER A 19 -8.24 11.03 -1.43
C SER A 19 -8.97 10.30 -2.56
N TYR A 20 -10.27 10.14 -2.42
CA TYR A 20 -11.13 9.55 -3.45
C TYR A 20 -12.52 10.14 -3.40
N ASP A 21 -13.19 10.15 -4.56
CA ASP A 21 -14.61 10.44 -4.66
C ASP A 21 -15.43 9.18 -4.32
N PRO A 22 -16.26 9.19 -3.27
CA PRO A 22 -17.12 8.07 -2.93
C PRO A 22 -18.08 7.67 -4.04
N SER A 23 -18.51 8.64 -4.88
CA SER A 23 -19.44 8.41 -5.98
C SER A 23 -18.79 7.70 -7.16
N ALA A 24 -17.47 7.80 -7.33
CA ALA A 24 -16.69 7.13 -8.37
C ALA A 24 -15.95 5.87 -7.86
N ASN A 25 -16.21 5.44 -6.62
CA ASN A 25 -15.47 4.34 -6.00
C ASN A 25 -15.87 2.97 -6.59
N THR A 26 -14.94 2.35 -7.31
CA THR A 26 -15.10 0.99 -7.86
C THR A 26 -14.11 0.02 -7.22
N ARG A 27 -14.30 -1.30 -7.44
CA ARG A 27 -13.42 -2.37 -6.95
C ARG A 27 -11.98 -2.29 -7.43
N LEU A 28 -11.70 -1.46 -8.43
CA LEU A 28 -10.36 -1.29 -9.00
C LEU A 28 -9.75 0.09 -8.66
N SER A 29 -10.44 0.90 -7.87
CA SER A 29 -10.03 2.29 -7.59
C SER A 29 -8.93 2.36 -6.51
N CYS A 30 -9.04 1.59 -5.43
CA CYS A 30 -8.07 1.65 -4.34
C CYS A 30 -6.96 0.62 -4.53
N ARG A 31 -5.73 1.07 -4.77
CA ARG A 31 -4.52 0.23 -4.73
C ARG A 31 -3.86 0.33 -3.37
N PHE A 32 -3.77 -0.77 -2.63
CA PHE A 32 -3.17 -0.79 -1.29
C PHE A 32 -2.40 -2.09 -1.04
N HIS A 33 -1.50 -2.05 -0.06
CA HIS A 33 -0.84 -3.23 0.47
C HIS A 33 -1.69 -3.77 1.64
N PRO A 34 -2.23 -5.00 1.55
CA PRO A 34 -3.03 -5.59 2.63
C PRO A 34 -2.19 -5.97 3.85
N SER A 35 -0.89 -6.18 3.66
CA SER A 35 0.08 -6.45 4.71
C SER A 35 0.92 -5.23 5.02
N PHE A 36 1.45 -5.18 6.24
CA PHE A 36 2.32 -4.10 6.69
C PHE A 36 3.70 -4.16 6.03
N PHE A 37 4.34 -3.01 5.95
CA PHE A 37 5.75 -2.92 5.64
C PHE A 37 6.56 -3.40 6.85
N VAL A 38 7.20 -4.56 6.73
CA VAL A 38 7.89 -5.21 7.84
C VAL A 38 9.39 -5.03 7.72
N CYS A 39 10.06 -4.88 8.86
CA CYS A 39 11.51 -4.85 8.97
C CYS A 39 12.00 -6.17 9.57
N ARG A 40 11.90 -7.27 8.82
CA ARG A 40 12.35 -8.60 9.26
C ARG A 40 13.43 -9.13 8.33
N ARG A 41 14.37 -9.90 8.91
CA ARG A 41 15.32 -10.67 8.09
C ARG A 41 14.48 -11.63 7.26
N HIS A 42 14.76 -11.73 5.96
CA HIS A 42 14.25 -12.85 5.18
C HIS A 42 14.76 -14.12 5.87
N ASP A 43 13.93 -15.15 5.97
CA ASP A 43 14.31 -16.46 6.53
C ASP A 43 15.26 -17.23 5.59
N ASP A 44 16.22 -16.53 4.96
CA ASP A 44 17.24 -17.08 4.09
C ASP A 44 18.60 -17.09 4.81
N GLN A 45 18.66 -17.82 5.92
CA GLN A 45 19.91 -18.18 6.62
C GLN A 45 21.00 -18.69 5.65
N LYS A 46 20.63 -19.18 4.46
CA LYS A 46 21.53 -19.57 3.37
C LYS A 46 22.36 -18.43 2.79
N ARG A 47 21.80 -17.23 2.61
CA ARG A 47 22.46 -16.14 1.87
C ARG A 47 23.42 -15.34 2.73
N TYR A 48 23.22 -15.35 4.05
CA TYR A 48 24.12 -14.73 5.03
C TYR A 48 25.58 -15.21 4.93
N TYR A 49 25.80 -16.48 4.57
CA TYR A 49 27.13 -17.05 4.38
C TYR A 49 27.70 -16.86 2.97
N GLU A 50 26.89 -16.36 2.04
CA GLU A 50 27.28 -16.08 0.64
C GLU A 50 27.54 -14.58 0.38
N LEU A 51 27.16 -13.69 1.31
CA LEU A 51 27.52 -12.27 1.27
C LEU A 51 29.05 -12.15 1.26
N ARG A 52 29.58 -11.57 0.18
CA ARG A 52 31.00 -11.31 0.01
C ARG A 52 31.31 -9.91 0.53
N ASP A 53 32.56 -9.68 0.92
CA ASP A 53 33.01 -8.35 1.34
C ASP A 53 32.73 -7.33 0.21
N GLY A 54 31.82 -6.38 0.45
CA GLY A 54 31.38 -5.37 -0.53
C GLY A 54 29.92 -5.46 -0.98
N ASP A 55 29.16 -6.47 -0.57
CA ASP A 55 27.72 -6.51 -0.84
C ASP A 55 26.95 -5.45 -0.01
N PRO A 56 25.98 -4.73 -0.61
CA PRO A 56 25.14 -3.77 0.11
C PRO A 56 24.45 -4.44 1.32
N PRO A 57 24.23 -3.70 2.42
CA PRO A 57 23.51 -4.23 3.57
C PRO A 57 22.14 -4.75 3.09
N TYR A 58 21.87 -6.03 3.38
CA TYR A 58 20.65 -6.70 2.98
C TYR A 58 19.43 -5.84 3.34
N ALA A 59 18.60 -5.51 2.33
CA ALA A 59 17.41 -4.71 2.52
C ALA A 59 16.38 -5.52 3.32
N ALA A 60 16.48 -5.45 4.65
CA ALA A 60 15.64 -6.18 5.58
C ALA A 60 14.23 -5.56 5.73
N LYS A 61 13.77 -4.79 4.74
CA LYS A 61 12.48 -4.08 4.77
C LYS A 61 11.71 -4.34 3.49
N PHE A 62 10.52 -4.91 3.62
CA PHE A 62 9.66 -5.21 2.48
C PHE A 62 8.19 -5.33 2.90
N TYR A 63 7.29 -5.28 1.93
CA TYR A 63 5.88 -5.59 2.08
C TYR A 63 5.66 -7.11 2.04
N ASP A 64 5.14 -7.71 3.12
CA ASP A 64 4.86 -9.16 3.16
C ASP A 64 3.88 -9.65 2.09
N CYS A 65 3.05 -8.76 1.55
CA CYS A 65 2.04 -9.11 0.55
C CYS A 65 2.61 -9.29 -0.87
N CYS A 66 3.71 -8.62 -1.21
CA CYS A 66 4.26 -8.65 -2.58
C CYS A 66 5.79 -8.68 -2.65
N GLY A 67 6.49 -8.60 -1.52
CA GLY A 67 7.95 -8.53 -1.46
C GLY A 67 8.52 -7.18 -1.88
N ALA A 68 7.70 -6.15 -2.12
CA ALA A 68 8.20 -4.84 -2.51
C ALA A 68 9.05 -4.24 -1.39
N GLU A 69 10.31 -3.94 -1.70
CA GLU A 69 11.29 -3.38 -0.76
C GLU A 69 11.17 -1.85 -0.63
N ASP A 70 10.47 -1.22 -1.58
CA ASP A 70 10.22 0.21 -1.61
C ASP A 70 8.93 0.56 -0.83
N PRO A 71 8.98 1.41 0.20
CA PRO A 71 7.80 1.87 0.94
C PRO A 71 6.83 2.69 0.08
N ASP A 72 7.29 3.29 -1.01
CA ASP A 72 6.47 4.06 -1.96
C ASP A 72 5.95 3.19 -3.11
N ALA A 73 6.20 1.87 -3.08
CA ALA A 73 5.71 0.95 -4.09
C ALA A 73 4.17 0.99 -4.18
N PRO A 74 3.59 0.97 -5.40
CA PRO A 74 2.14 0.95 -5.56
C PRO A 74 1.55 -0.29 -4.92
N GLY A 75 0.38 -0.14 -4.30
CA GLY A 75 -0.33 -1.24 -3.65
C GLY A 75 -0.51 -2.44 -4.57
N CYS A 76 -0.16 -3.63 -4.07
CA CYS A 76 -0.24 -4.88 -4.84
C CYS A 76 -1.67 -5.39 -5.03
N THR A 77 -2.61 -4.91 -4.23
CA THR A 77 -4.02 -5.34 -4.26
C THR A 77 -4.93 -4.17 -4.61
N THR A 78 -5.94 -4.43 -5.44
CA THR A 78 -7.00 -3.48 -5.78
C THR A 78 -8.31 -3.85 -5.10
N ASP A 79 -9.00 -2.88 -4.51
CA ASP A 79 -10.36 -3.03 -3.99
C ASP A 79 -11.08 -1.68 -3.99
N PHE A 80 -12.26 -1.60 -3.37
CA PHE A 80 -12.91 -0.34 -3.03
C PHE A 80 -12.07 0.47 -2.03
N HIS A 81 -12.13 1.80 -2.14
CA HIS A 81 -11.68 2.68 -1.08
C HIS A 81 -12.58 2.52 0.15
N ARG A 82 -11.98 2.59 1.36
CA ARG A 82 -12.71 2.57 2.64
C ARG A 82 -12.49 3.88 3.37
N SER A 83 -13.58 4.57 3.74
CA SER A 83 -13.51 5.76 4.59
C SER A 83 -13.08 5.41 6.01
N TYR A 84 -12.63 6.40 6.76
CA TYR A 84 -12.47 6.30 8.22
C TYR A 84 -13.84 6.21 8.93
N ASP A 85 -14.89 6.81 8.35
CA ASP A 85 -16.26 6.79 8.90
C ASP A 85 -17.02 5.48 8.62
N ASP A 86 -16.48 4.59 7.79
CA ASP A 86 -17.11 3.30 7.51
C ASP A 86 -17.02 2.42 8.77
N ALA A 87 -18.16 2.20 9.42
CA ALA A 87 -18.28 1.31 10.58
C ALA A 87 -17.77 -0.08 10.20
N GLN A 88 -16.85 -0.62 10.99
CA GLN A 88 -16.27 -1.93 10.76
C GLN A 88 -17.33 -3.00 11.07
N ASP A 89 -17.69 -3.83 10.09
CA ASP A 89 -18.24 -5.17 10.29
C ASP A 89 -17.09 -6.17 10.45
#